data_AF-A0A4Q2UFC3-F1
#
_entry.id   AF-A0A4Q2UFC3-F1
#
_cell.length_a   1.000
_cell.length_b   1.000
_cell.length_c   1.000
_cell.angle_alpha   90.00
_cell.angle_beta   90.00
_cell.angle_gamma   90.00
#
_symmetry.space_group_name_H-M   'P 1'
#
loop_
_entity.id
_entity.type
_entity.pdbx_description
1 polymer ?
#
loop_
_entity_poly.entity_id
_entity_poly.type
_entity_poly.pdbx_seq_one_letter_code
_entity_poly.pdbx_strand_id
1 'polypeptide(L)'
;MKPFYYLLVGGLSWLLLQACREQYEAPIPYEFSGQTGSGRFTAPVRQTMEGVYTVTDGVGEFGAQVALKWTYVLNGADTTHYLSIFSGNEAGFFNLENDRSVDSLVVRGYWRKLVNTDTGLARLALRTRRNGQLQRFTGTLAVGDTLVLEGLYGTGTASPDQPLTLTYNRPLNPRPFAILAHRSGGRTSDLLSVSENSLNMIRLASRLGATGIEIDIKFTKDGVPILYHDNLLNLRLIQKNGLEGPVEEYTYQQLNTLVRLVNGEKIPTLEEALETVLTSTTLNFVWLDTKYDGPMDKVQAIQQRFRQRAIASRRDLRIVIGLPTTQAADAYRALANKENTPVLSELDTAITRSLDARIWAPRWTLGPQLEQVRAMQAEGRTVFVWTLDEPKFIEQFIQESNFDGILSNYSPLVAYYHYVDQ
;
A
#
# COMPACT_ATOMS: atom_id res chain seq x y z
N MET A 1 -45.31 26.68 -47.55
CA MET A 1 -43.96 26.99 -47.00
C MET A 1 -44.06 27.22 -45.50
N LYS A 2 -43.53 26.30 -44.68
CA LYS A 2 -42.75 26.48 -43.43
C LYS A 2 -42.90 25.24 -42.53
N PRO A 3 -41.85 24.87 -41.78
CA PRO A 3 -41.43 23.47 -41.66
C PRO A 3 -41.55 22.87 -40.26
N PHE A 4 -41.48 21.53 -40.26
CA PHE A 4 -41.20 20.62 -39.16
C PHE A 4 -40.12 21.12 -38.19
N TYR A 5 -40.44 21.24 -36.89
CA TYR A 5 -39.48 21.24 -35.77
C TYR A 5 -40.15 20.66 -34.52
N TYR A 6 -40.43 19.36 -34.52
CA TYR A 6 -40.76 18.61 -33.31
C TYR A 6 -40.11 17.23 -33.42
N LEU A 7 -38.80 17.12 -33.18
CA LEU A 7 -38.17 15.80 -32.99
C LEU A 7 -36.73 15.81 -32.44
N LEU A 8 -36.29 16.86 -31.74
CA LEU A 8 -34.89 16.94 -31.27
C LEU A 8 -34.70 17.34 -29.80
N VAL A 9 -35.77 17.27 -28.98
CA VAL A 9 -35.68 17.55 -27.53
C VAL A 9 -35.93 16.30 -26.67
N GLY A 10 -36.51 15.23 -27.23
CA GLY A 10 -36.75 13.97 -26.50
C GLY A 10 -35.53 13.03 -26.43
N GLY A 11 -34.57 13.17 -27.36
CA GLY A 11 -33.42 12.27 -27.46
C GLY A 11 -32.24 12.62 -26.54
N LEU A 12 -31.99 13.91 -26.28
CA LEU A 12 -30.86 14.34 -25.44
C LEU A 12 -31.11 14.10 -23.94
N SER A 13 -32.36 14.22 -23.50
CA SER A 13 -32.75 14.03 -22.09
C SER A 13 -32.68 12.57 -21.64
N TRP A 14 -32.74 11.62 -22.58
CA TRP A 14 -32.66 10.19 -22.26
C TRP A 14 -31.22 9.66 -22.28
N LEU A 15 -30.34 10.26 -23.08
CA LEU A 15 -28.90 9.95 -23.08
C LEU A 15 -28.16 10.48 -21.84
N LEU A 16 -28.67 11.52 -21.17
CA LEU A 16 -28.11 12.03 -19.91
C LEU A 16 -28.50 11.19 -18.67
N LEU A 17 -29.49 10.30 -18.79
CA LEU A 17 -29.94 9.42 -17.70
C LEU A 17 -29.35 8.00 -17.78
N GLN A 18 -28.62 7.68 -18.85
CA GLN A 18 -28.02 6.35 -19.07
C GLN A 18 -26.51 6.39 -19.29
N ALA A 19 -25.82 7.39 -18.75
CA ALA A 19 -24.40 7.22 -18.44
C ALA A 19 -24.27 6.29 -17.21
N CYS A 20 -24.74 5.04 -17.34
CA CYS A 20 -24.33 3.96 -16.46
C CYS A 20 -22.84 3.78 -16.69
N ARG A 21 -22.03 4.42 -15.85
CA ARG A 21 -20.62 4.06 -15.72
C ARG A 21 -20.61 2.55 -15.46
N GLU A 22 -19.92 1.77 -16.30
CA GLU A 22 -19.71 0.36 -16.01
C GLU A 22 -19.16 0.25 -14.58
N GLN A 23 -19.93 -0.38 -13.71
CA GLN A 23 -19.53 -0.64 -12.34
C GLN A 23 -18.68 -1.90 -12.39
N TYR A 24 -17.37 -1.71 -12.52
CA TYR A 24 -16.41 -2.77 -12.29
C TYR A 24 -16.34 -3.02 -10.79
N GLU A 25 -16.79 -4.20 -10.38
CA GLU A 25 -16.67 -4.66 -9.00
C GLU A 25 -15.61 -5.75 -8.93
N ALA A 26 -14.76 -5.67 -7.91
CA ALA A 26 -13.80 -6.69 -7.56
C ALA A 26 -14.02 -7.06 -6.09
N PRO A 27 -15.08 -7.83 -5.78
CA PRO A 27 -15.46 -8.14 -4.41
C PRO A 27 -14.34 -8.91 -3.72
N ILE A 28 -14.16 -8.69 -2.42
CA ILE A 28 -13.26 -9.51 -1.61
C ILE A 28 -14.05 -10.74 -1.17
N PRO A 29 -13.71 -11.95 -1.67
CA PRO A 29 -14.52 -13.14 -1.43
C PRO A 29 -14.31 -13.74 -0.04
N TYR A 30 -13.65 -13.02 0.87
CA TYR A 30 -13.19 -13.54 2.16
C TYR A 30 -13.44 -12.54 3.29
N GLU A 31 -14.03 -13.03 4.37
CA GLU A 31 -14.19 -12.30 5.62
C GLU A 31 -13.09 -12.75 6.61
N PHE A 32 -12.24 -11.80 7.02
CA PHE A 32 -11.18 -12.08 7.98
C PHE A 32 -11.76 -12.24 9.38
N SER A 33 -11.39 -13.34 10.05
CA SER A 33 -11.74 -13.56 11.45
C SER A 33 -11.02 -12.62 12.41
N GLY A 34 -9.90 -12.02 11.98
CA GLY A 34 -9.17 -11.00 12.76
C GLY A 34 -8.50 -11.54 14.04
N GLN A 35 -8.34 -12.86 14.15
CA GLN A 35 -7.95 -13.53 15.39
C GLN A 35 -6.55 -13.13 15.88
N THR A 36 -6.47 -12.69 17.13
CA THR A 36 -5.25 -12.19 17.77
C THR A 36 -4.29 -13.32 18.17
N GLY A 37 -2.98 -13.08 18.10
CA GLY A 37 -1.91 -14.05 18.24
C GLY A 37 -1.51 -14.70 16.91
N SER A 38 -0.64 -15.71 16.98
CA SER A 38 -0.15 -16.41 15.80
C SER A 38 -0.67 -17.84 15.63
N GLY A 39 -1.48 -18.31 16.57
CA GLY A 39 -1.88 -19.73 16.63
C GLY A 39 -0.64 -20.63 16.60
N ARG A 40 -0.67 -21.67 15.76
CA ARG A 40 0.44 -22.63 15.59
C ARG A 40 1.62 -22.11 14.77
N PHE A 41 1.45 -20.99 14.05
CA PHE A 41 2.53 -20.36 13.30
C PHE A 41 3.41 -19.55 14.24
N THR A 42 4.23 -20.18 15.08
CA THR A 42 5.16 -19.47 15.99
C THR A 42 6.16 -18.62 15.20
N ALA A 43 6.86 -17.70 15.87
CA ALA A 43 7.81 -16.81 15.20
C ALA A 43 8.88 -17.57 14.38
N PRO A 44 9.50 -18.66 14.88
CA PRO A 44 10.43 -19.46 14.07
C PRO A 44 9.78 -20.11 12.83
N VAL A 45 8.53 -20.58 12.94
CA VAL A 45 7.79 -21.16 11.81
C VAL A 45 7.55 -20.10 10.74
N ARG A 46 7.10 -18.90 11.14
CA ARG A 46 6.87 -17.78 10.22
C ARG A 46 8.16 -17.35 9.52
N GLN A 47 9.25 -17.20 10.27
CA GLN A 47 10.57 -16.85 9.72
C GLN A 47 11.05 -17.89 8.70
N THR A 48 10.86 -19.18 8.99
CA THR A 48 11.22 -20.26 8.04
C THR A 48 10.39 -20.21 6.75
N MET A 49 9.19 -19.65 6.79
CA MET A 49 8.32 -19.53 5.63
C MET A 49 8.63 -18.31 4.75
N GLU A 50 9.33 -17.29 5.24
CA GLU A 50 9.66 -16.13 4.40
C GLU A 50 10.70 -16.51 3.33
N GLY A 51 10.40 -16.22 2.07
CA GLY A 51 11.27 -16.59 0.97
C GLY A 51 10.62 -16.50 -0.40
N VAL A 52 11.42 -16.79 -1.42
CA VAL A 52 10.97 -16.95 -2.79
C VAL A 52 10.62 -18.42 -3.01
N TYR A 53 9.48 -18.66 -3.65
CA TYR A 53 8.94 -19.99 -3.91
C TYR A 53 8.72 -20.18 -5.40
N THR A 54 9.05 -21.37 -5.90
CA THR A 54 8.69 -21.81 -7.25
C THR A 54 7.24 -22.29 -7.25
N VAL A 55 6.47 -21.87 -8.24
CA VAL A 55 5.08 -22.30 -8.46
C VAL A 55 5.07 -23.45 -9.47
N THR A 56 4.49 -24.59 -9.11
CA THR A 56 4.33 -25.73 -10.05
C THR A 56 2.89 -25.88 -10.49
N ASP A 57 1.96 -26.00 -9.54
CA ASP A 57 0.53 -25.95 -9.82
C ASP A 57 0.04 -24.50 -9.66
N GLY A 58 -0.78 -24.01 -10.58
CA GLY A 58 -1.21 -22.61 -10.62
C GLY A 58 -0.23 -21.65 -11.32
N VAL A 59 0.81 -22.17 -11.98
CA VAL A 59 1.85 -21.37 -12.67
C VAL A 59 1.29 -20.41 -13.73
N GLY A 60 0.22 -20.79 -14.42
CA GLY A 60 -0.44 -19.93 -15.41
C GLY A 60 -1.15 -18.73 -14.78
N GLU A 61 -1.57 -18.85 -13.52
CA GLU A 61 -2.31 -17.82 -12.79
C GLU A 61 -1.38 -16.88 -12.02
N PHE A 62 -0.33 -17.43 -11.39
CA PHE A 62 0.52 -16.70 -10.45
C PHE A 62 1.98 -16.55 -10.92
N GLY A 63 2.30 -16.97 -12.14
CA GLY A 63 3.66 -16.97 -12.67
C GLY A 63 4.55 -18.07 -12.08
N ALA A 64 5.80 -18.15 -12.56
CA ALA A 64 6.74 -19.21 -12.19
C ALA A 64 7.27 -19.14 -10.75
N GLN A 65 7.20 -17.97 -10.14
CA GLN A 65 7.70 -17.74 -8.78
C GLN A 65 6.87 -16.68 -8.06
N VAL A 66 6.89 -16.75 -6.73
CA VAL A 66 6.24 -15.79 -5.83
C VAL A 66 7.11 -15.48 -4.63
N ALA A 67 6.92 -14.32 -4.02
CA ALA A 67 7.59 -13.94 -2.77
C ALA A 67 6.61 -14.04 -1.59
N LEU A 68 7.00 -14.74 -0.53
CA LEU A 68 6.20 -14.94 0.68
C LEU A 68 6.75 -14.11 1.83
N LYS A 69 5.88 -13.34 2.48
CA LYS A 69 6.25 -12.52 3.64
C LYS A 69 5.17 -12.52 4.70
N TRP A 70 5.58 -12.62 5.97
CA TRP A 70 4.68 -12.46 7.10
C TRP A 70 4.63 -11.00 7.53
N THR A 71 3.43 -10.53 7.83
CA THR A 71 3.18 -9.21 8.41
C THR A 71 2.21 -9.32 9.55
N TYR A 72 2.01 -8.24 10.28
CA TYR A 72 1.04 -8.19 11.36
C TYR A 72 0.46 -6.81 11.55
N VAL A 73 -0.72 -6.77 12.15
CA VAL A 73 -1.42 -5.55 12.57
C VAL A 73 -1.57 -5.63 14.08
N LEU A 74 -1.36 -4.50 14.75
CA LEU A 74 -1.48 -4.36 16.19
C LEU A 74 -2.88 -3.82 16.54
N ASN A 75 -3.48 -4.37 17.58
CA ASN A 75 -4.78 -3.97 18.12
C ASN A 75 -4.62 -3.83 19.64
N GLY A 76 -4.05 -2.70 20.09
CA GLY A 76 -3.66 -2.54 21.49
C GLY A 76 -2.53 -3.50 21.86
N ALA A 77 -2.74 -4.35 22.86
CA ALA A 77 -1.77 -5.39 23.25
C ALA A 77 -1.82 -6.64 22.35
N ASP A 78 -2.86 -6.76 21.53
CA ASP A 78 -3.07 -7.90 20.65
C ASP A 78 -2.39 -7.73 19.29
N THR A 79 -2.00 -8.83 18.66
CA THR A 79 -1.33 -8.84 17.35
C THR A 79 -1.96 -9.87 16.43
N THR A 80 -2.49 -9.45 15.28
CA THR A 80 -3.02 -10.37 14.26
C THR A 80 -1.99 -10.54 13.14
N HIS A 81 -1.69 -11.78 12.78
CA HIS A 81 -0.64 -12.10 11.80
C HIS A 81 -1.24 -12.53 10.46
N TYR A 82 -0.59 -12.13 9.38
CA TYR A 82 -1.00 -12.41 8.01
C TYR A 82 0.17 -12.92 7.18
N LEU A 83 -0.08 -13.90 6.33
CA LEU A 83 0.84 -14.30 5.27
C LEU A 83 0.40 -13.60 3.98
N SER A 84 1.32 -12.82 3.41
CA SER A 84 1.18 -12.25 2.08
C SER A 84 2.02 -13.05 1.08
N ILE A 85 1.46 -13.26 -0.10
CA ILE A 85 2.16 -13.84 -1.26
C ILE A 85 2.11 -12.79 -2.36
N PHE A 86 3.26 -12.46 -2.95
CA PHE A 86 3.37 -11.47 -4.03
C PHE A 86 3.75 -12.17 -5.33
N SER A 87 3.01 -11.87 -6.40
CA SER A 87 3.17 -12.40 -7.75
C SER A 87 3.46 -11.27 -8.72
N GLY A 88 4.45 -11.47 -9.59
CA GLY A 88 4.71 -10.57 -10.71
C GLY A 88 3.68 -10.68 -11.83
N ASN A 89 2.97 -11.81 -11.91
CA ASN A 89 1.93 -11.99 -12.90
C ASN A 89 0.73 -11.09 -12.57
N GLU A 90 0.45 -10.12 -13.45
CA GLU A 90 -0.70 -9.21 -13.36
C GLU A 90 -0.84 -8.50 -11.99
N ALA A 91 0.29 -8.20 -11.35
CA ALA A 91 0.33 -7.59 -10.01
C ALA A 91 -0.50 -8.38 -8.97
N GLY A 92 -0.41 -9.70 -9.03
CA GLY A 92 -1.13 -10.61 -8.16
C GLY A 92 -0.64 -10.57 -6.70
N PHE A 93 -1.54 -10.68 -5.75
CA PHE A 93 -1.20 -10.86 -4.35
C PHE A 93 -2.20 -11.76 -3.62
N PHE A 94 -1.75 -12.37 -2.53
CA PHE A 94 -2.59 -13.11 -1.59
C PHE A 94 -2.56 -12.43 -0.24
N ASN A 95 -3.65 -12.59 0.47
CA ASN A 95 -3.85 -12.07 1.81
C ASN A 95 -4.49 -13.17 2.67
N LEU A 96 -3.65 -13.85 3.45
CA LEU A 96 -4.04 -15.07 4.15
C LEU A 96 -3.89 -14.91 5.67
N GLU A 97 -4.83 -15.47 6.42
CA GLU A 97 -4.75 -15.60 7.89
C GLU A 97 -4.62 -17.07 8.30
N ASN A 98 -4.20 -17.31 9.53
CA ASN A 98 -4.08 -18.67 10.06
C ASN A 98 -5.45 -19.30 10.31
N ASP A 99 -5.62 -20.54 9.87
CA ASP A 99 -6.83 -21.32 10.16
C ASP A 99 -6.67 -22.04 11.51
N ARG A 100 -7.30 -21.50 12.56
CA ARG A 100 -7.24 -22.07 13.91
C ARG A 100 -8.26 -23.16 14.18
N SER A 101 -9.22 -23.39 13.29
CA SER A 101 -10.21 -24.46 13.49
C SER A 101 -9.64 -25.85 13.21
N VAL A 102 -8.44 -25.92 12.63
CA VAL A 102 -7.76 -27.17 12.28
C VAL A 102 -6.48 -27.36 13.09
N ASP A 103 -6.21 -28.59 13.51
CA ASP A 103 -4.94 -28.96 14.14
C ASP A 103 -3.83 -29.16 13.09
N SER A 104 -3.53 -28.10 12.34
CA SER A 104 -2.48 -28.09 11.32
C SER A 104 -2.00 -26.66 11.01
N LEU A 105 -0.89 -26.55 10.27
CA LEU A 105 -0.37 -25.27 9.80
C LEU A 105 -1.04 -24.92 8.47
N VAL A 106 -2.28 -24.46 8.55
CA VAL A 106 -3.09 -24.04 7.40
C VAL A 106 -3.30 -22.55 7.43
N VAL A 107 -3.21 -21.93 6.26
CA VAL A 107 -3.61 -20.55 6.02
C VAL A 107 -4.75 -20.52 5.02
N ARG A 108 -5.64 -19.54 5.16
CA ARG A 108 -6.76 -19.31 4.24
C ARG A 108 -7.01 -17.82 4.05
N GLY A 109 -7.60 -17.45 2.94
CA GLY A 109 -7.89 -16.07 2.62
C GLY A 109 -8.28 -15.92 1.16
N TYR A 110 -7.80 -14.85 0.53
CA TYR A 110 -8.06 -14.59 -0.88
C TYR A 110 -6.77 -14.23 -1.63
N TRP A 111 -6.83 -14.36 -2.95
CA TRP A 111 -5.89 -13.80 -3.91
C TRP A 111 -6.59 -12.81 -4.81
N ARG A 112 -5.82 -11.89 -5.40
CA ARG A 112 -6.34 -10.85 -6.30
C ARG A 112 -5.25 -10.31 -7.23
N LYS A 113 -5.64 -9.85 -8.41
CA LYS A 113 -4.80 -9.05 -9.33
C LYS A 113 -5.17 -7.58 -9.25
N LEU A 114 -4.18 -6.68 -9.34
CA LEU A 114 -4.41 -5.22 -9.26
C LEU A 114 -4.66 -4.56 -10.61
N VAL A 115 -4.31 -5.22 -11.71
CA VAL A 115 -4.49 -4.69 -13.08
C VAL A 115 -5.81 -5.10 -13.72
N ASN A 116 -6.59 -5.96 -13.05
CA ASN A 116 -7.88 -6.44 -13.50
C ASN A 116 -8.80 -6.75 -12.28
N THR A 117 -9.95 -7.38 -12.50
CA THR A 117 -10.93 -7.69 -11.44
C THR A 117 -10.82 -9.11 -10.87
N ASP A 118 -9.84 -9.90 -11.31
CA ASP A 118 -9.68 -11.28 -10.90
C ASP A 118 -9.35 -11.36 -9.41
N THR A 119 -10.06 -12.26 -8.75
CA THR A 119 -9.98 -12.51 -7.32
C THR A 119 -10.42 -13.93 -7.07
N GLY A 120 -10.06 -14.49 -5.92
CA GLY A 120 -10.52 -15.82 -5.55
C GLY A 120 -10.12 -16.25 -4.16
N LEU A 121 -10.77 -17.28 -3.64
CA LEU A 121 -10.40 -17.88 -2.37
C LEU A 121 -9.13 -18.72 -2.50
N ALA A 122 -8.35 -18.81 -1.42
CA ALA A 122 -7.18 -19.68 -1.34
C ALA A 122 -7.09 -20.35 0.04
N ARG A 123 -6.64 -21.61 0.04
CA ARG A 123 -6.36 -22.38 1.26
C ARG A 123 -5.12 -23.23 1.06
N LEU A 124 -4.07 -23.00 1.86
CA LEU A 124 -2.77 -23.64 1.74
C LEU A 124 -2.34 -24.28 3.06
N ALA A 125 -1.73 -25.45 2.99
CA ALA A 125 -1.16 -26.16 4.13
C ALA A 125 0.37 -26.18 4.02
N LEU A 126 1.04 -25.90 5.14
CA LEU A 126 2.49 -26.03 5.24
C LEU A 126 2.90 -27.50 5.36
N ARG A 127 3.78 -27.93 4.45
CA ARG A 127 4.30 -29.28 4.30
C ARG A 127 5.83 -29.26 4.25
N THR A 128 6.41 -30.44 4.41
CA THR A 128 7.82 -30.71 4.14
C THR A 128 7.91 -31.71 3.00
N ARG A 129 8.76 -31.46 2.01
CA ARG A 129 9.13 -32.47 1.02
C ARG A 129 10.40 -33.17 1.51
N ARG A 130 10.30 -34.48 1.74
CA ARG A 130 11.40 -35.37 2.14
C ARG A 130 11.43 -36.57 1.21
N ASN A 131 12.57 -36.83 0.57
CA ASN A 131 12.72 -37.95 -0.38
C ASN A 131 11.63 -37.98 -1.46
N GLY A 132 11.25 -36.81 -1.99
CA GLY A 132 10.20 -36.67 -3.01
C GLY A 132 8.76 -36.78 -2.50
N GLN A 133 8.53 -37.10 -1.22
CA GLN A 133 7.19 -37.22 -0.64
C GLN A 133 6.84 -36.03 0.25
N LEU A 134 5.58 -35.59 0.19
CA LEU A 134 5.06 -34.54 1.08
C LEU A 134 4.66 -35.14 2.43
N GLN A 135 5.09 -34.49 3.49
CA GLN A 135 4.86 -34.86 4.88
C GLN A 135 4.39 -33.63 5.68
N ARG A 136 3.79 -33.86 6.85
CA ARG A 136 3.41 -32.79 7.77
C ARG A 136 4.68 -32.07 8.25
N PHE A 137 4.70 -30.74 8.18
CA PHE A 137 5.78 -29.96 8.78
C PHE A 137 5.73 -30.04 10.31
N THR A 138 6.84 -30.42 10.93
CA THR A 138 6.96 -30.66 12.38
C THR A 138 7.56 -29.48 13.14
N GLY A 139 7.79 -28.34 12.46
CA GLY A 139 8.39 -27.14 13.05
C GLY A 139 9.87 -26.95 12.75
N THR A 140 10.55 -27.99 12.21
CA THR A 140 11.96 -27.94 11.79
C THR A 140 12.13 -28.67 10.46
N LEU A 141 13.09 -28.24 9.65
CA LEU A 141 13.50 -28.92 8.42
C LEU A 141 14.73 -29.79 8.72
N ALA A 142 14.72 -31.06 8.31
CA ALA A 142 15.94 -31.86 8.31
C ALA A 142 16.82 -31.48 7.11
N VAL A 143 18.09 -31.87 7.15
CA VAL A 143 19.02 -31.66 6.03
C VAL A 143 18.48 -32.35 4.78
N GLY A 144 18.36 -31.60 3.69
CA GLY A 144 17.83 -32.08 2.41
C GLY A 144 16.30 -31.98 2.27
N ASP A 145 15.58 -31.60 3.33
CA ASP A 145 14.16 -31.30 3.24
C ASP A 145 13.92 -29.94 2.57
N THR A 146 12.73 -29.75 2.00
CA THR A 146 12.30 -28.45 1.46
C THR A 146 10.88 -28.12 1.95
N LEU A 147 10.65 -26.85 2.28
CA LEU A 147 9.33 -26.37 2.66
C LEU A 147 8.41 -26.31 1.44
N VAL A 148 7.14 -26.70 1.60
CA VAL A 148 6.13 -26.63 0.53
C VAL A 148 4.84 -26.08 1.12
N LEU A 149 4.20 -25.11 0.44
CA LEU A 149 2.80 -24.79 0.67
C LEU A 149 1.99 -25.48 -0.43
N GLU A 150 1.10 -26.38 -0.03
CA GLU A 150 0.25 -27.16 -0.93
C GLU A 150 -1.22 -26.91 -0.58
N GLY A 151 -2.06 -26.68 -1.58
CA GLY A 151 -3.48 -26.56 -1.37
C GLY A 151 -4.24 -26.18 -2.63
N LEU A 152 -5.28 -25.37 -2.47
CA LEU A 152 -6.22 -25.05 -3.53
C LEU A 152 -6.47 -23.54 -3.62
N TYR A 153 -6.78 -23.07 -4.82
CA TYR A 153 -7.36 -21.76 -5.09
C TYR A 153 -8.67 -21.91 -5.90
N GLY A 154 -9.51 -20.89 -5.85
CA GLY A 154 -10.74 -20.79 -6.65
C GLY A 154 -10.82 -19.45 -7.36
N THR A 155 -11.94 -19.18 -8.03
CA THR A 155 -12.23 -17.92 -8.73
C THR A 155 -13.49 -17.28 -8.15
N GLY A 156 -13.44 -15.96 -7.93
CA GLY A 156 -14.49 -15.20 -7.28
C GLY A 156 -14.80 -15.74 -5.87
N THR A 157 -16.08 -16.00 -5.61
CA THR A 157 -16.57 -16.55 -4.33
C THR A 157 -16.68 -18.08 -4.34
N ALA A 158 -16.27 -18.75 -5.42
CA ALA A 158 -16.34 -20.20 -5.51
C ALA A 158 -15.37 -20.87 -4.52
N SER A 159 -15.79 -22.03 -3.99
CA SER A 159 -14.92 -22.87 -3.18
C SER A 159 -13.65 -23.24 -3.94
N PRO A 160 -12.45 -23.19 -3.32
CA PRO A 160 -11.20 -23.57 -3.97
C PRO A 160 -11.21 -25.01 -4.49
N ASP A 161 -10.89 -25.20 -5.77
CA ASP A 161 -10.85 -26.50 -6.45
C ASP A 161 -9.64 -26.69 -7.38
N GLN A 162 -8.91 -25.61 -7.69
CA GLN A 162 -7.71 -25.65 -8.53
C GLN A 162 -6.45 -25.85 -7.68
N PRO A 163 -5.51 -26.74 -8.06
CA PRO A 163 -4.32 -27.00 -7.28
C PRO A 163 -3.34 -25.82 -7.30
N LEU A 164 -2.73 -25.54 -6.14
CA LEU A 164 -1.64 -24.59 -5.98
C LEU A 164 -0.52 -25.21 -5.13
N THR A 165 0.68 -25.26 -5.70
CA THR A 165 1.86 -25.82 -5.05
C THR A 165 3.02 -24.83 -5.15
N LEU A 166 3.48 -24.37 -3.99
CA LEU A 166 4.60 -23.44 -3.81
C LEU A 166 5.74 -24.19 -3.12
N THR A 167 6.85 -24.40 -3.82
CA THR A 167 8.05 -25.04 -3.24
C THR A 167 9.07 -23.97 -2.89
N TYR A 168 9.54 -23.94 -1.64
CA TYR A 168 10.57 -22.99 -1.21
C TYR A 168 11.81 -23.14 -2.08
N ASN A 169 12.32 -22.02 -2.57
CA ASN A 169 13.52 -21.97 -3.41
C ASN A 169 14.68 -21.36 -2.62
N ARG A 170 14.49 -20.13 -2.11
CA ARG A 170 15.57 -19.35 -1.47
C ARG A 170 15.04 -18.23 -0.57
N PRO A 171 15.90 -17.58 0.23
CA PRO A 171 15.52 -16.39 0.99
C PRO A 171 15.11 -15.21 0.09
N LEU A 172 14.33 -14.28 0.66
CA LEU A 172 14.04 -12.98 0.06
C LEU A 172 15.33 -12.16 -0.09
N ASN A 173 15.36 -11.23 -1.04
CA ASN A 173 16.40 -10.19 -1.12
C ASN A 173 16.50 -9.42 0.22
N PRO A 174 17.66 -9.41 0.90
CA PRO A 174 17.81 -8.75 2.20
C PRO A 174 18.18 -7.26 2.08
N ARG A 175 18.42 -6.76 0.86
CA ARG A 175 18.82 -5.36 0.62
C ARG A 175 17.77 -4.41 1.21
N PRO A 176 18.14 -3.43 2.04
CA PRO A 176 17.19 -2.41 2.50
C PRO A 176 16.57 -1.68 1.31
N PHE A 177 15.24 -1.63 1.27
CA PHE A 177 14.51 -0.95 0.22
C PHE A 177 13.16 -0.47 0.76
N ALA A 178 12.81 0.78 0.49
CA ALA A 178 11.54 1.34 0.89
C ALA A 178 10.47 1.04 -0.17
N ILE A 179 9.50 0.22 0.21
CA ILE A 179 8.29 -0.04 -0.57
C ILE A 179 7.23 0.92 -0.04
N LEU A 180 7.07 2.07 -0.70
CA LEU A 180 6.16 3.12 -0.26
C LEU A 180 4.83 2.97 -0.99
N ALA A 181 3.76 2.80 -0.23
CA ALA A 181 2.42 2.72 -0.79
C ALA A 181 1.82 4.13 -0.93
N HIS A 182 1.50 4.52 -2.16
CA HIS A 182 0.88 5.80 -2.50
C HIS A 182 -0.56 5.86 -1.95
N ARG A 183 -0.95 7.01 -1.37
CA ARG A 183 -2.26 7.22 -0.74
C ARG A 183 -2.62 6.14 0.28
N SER A 184 -1.64 5.73 1.08
CA SER A 184 -1.70 4.62 2.04
C SER A 184 -1.75 3.19 1.47
N GLY A 185 -1.86 2.97 0.15
CA GLY A 185 -2.08 1.60 -0.37
C GLY A 185 -2.48 1.44 -1.83
N GLY A 186 -2.97 2.50 -2.48
CA GLY A 186 -3.49 2.46 -3.85
C GLY A 186 -4.61 3.48 -4.05
N ARG A 187 -5.14 3.55 -5.28
CA ARG A 187 -6.23 4.46 -5.67
C ARG A 187 -7.58 3.78 -5.56
N THR A 188 -8.63 4.57 -5.48
CA THR A 188 -10.01 4.06 -5.64
C THR A 188 -10.20 3.31 -6.95
N SER A 189 -9.54 3.71 -8.04
CA SER A 189 -9.61 3.02 -9.34
C SER A 189 -8.98 1.64 -9.35
N ASP A 190 -8.16 1.29 -8.34
CA ASP A 190 -7.56 -0.03 -8.21
C ASP A 190 -8.53 -1.03 -7.53
N LEU A 191 -9.75 -0.58 -7.22
CA LEU A 191 -10.90 -1.36 -6.75
C LEU A 191 -10.66 -2.17 -5.45
N LEU A 192 -9.74 -1.72 -4.60
CA LEU A 192 -9.53 -2.29 -3.26
C LEU A 192 -10.78 -2.10 -2.38
N SER A 193 -10.99 -2.98 -1.41
CA SER A 193 -12.14 -2.93 -0.49
C SER A 193 -12.08 -1.83 0.57
N VAL A 194 -11.00 -1.06 0.59
CA VAL A 194 -10.76 0.04 1.52
C VAL A 194 -10.42 1.27 0.70
N SER A 195 -10.93 2.42 1.11
CA SER A 195 -10.75 3.67 0.36
C SER A 195 -9.32 4.20 0.47
N GLU A 196 -8.80 4.82 -0.60
CA GLU A 196 -7.52 5.53 -0.55
C GLU A 196 -7.50 6.54 0.61
N ASN A 197 -6.34 6.73 1.25
CA ASN A 197 -6.16 7.66 2.37
C ASN A 197 -7.07 7.41 3.61
N SER A 198 -7.64 6.21 3.77
CA SER A 198 -8.41 5.82 4.96
C SER A 198 -7.55 5.14 6.03
N LEU A 199 -8.01 5.11 7.29
CA LEU A 199 -7.34 4.36 8.35
C LEU A 199 -7.28 2.85 8.06
N ASN A 200 -8.29 2.33 7.37
CA ASN A 200 -8.33 0.92 6.96
C ASN A 200 -7.28 0.62 5.89
N MET A 201 -7.05 1.56 4.96
CA MET A 201 -5.98 1.44 3.98
C MET A 201 -4.60 1.45 4.64
N ILE A 202 -4.37 2.33 5.62
CA ILE A 202 -3.13 2.34 6.41
C ILE A 202 -2.86 0.97 7.07
N ARG A 203 -3.91 0.32 7.62
CA ARG A 203 -3.80 -1.03 8.21
C ARG A 203 -3.55 -2.12 7.17
N LEU A 204 -4.00 -1.93 5.93
CA LEU A 204 -3.81 -2.86 4.83
C LEU A 204 -2.43 -2.73 4.15
N ALA A 205 -1.79 -1.57 4.23
CA ALA A 205 -0.52 -1.26 3.55
C ALA A 205 0.56 -2.36 3.69
N SER A 206 0.86 -2.79 4.93
CA SER A 206 1.90 -3.79 5.17
C SER A 206 1.57 -5.15 4.53
N ARG A 207 0.28 -5.51 4.53
CA ARG A 207 -0.21 -6.73 3.88
C ARG A 207 -0.09 -6.68 2.35
N LEU A 208 -0.03 -5.47 1.77
CA LEU A 208 0.28 -5.23 0.37
C LEU A 208 1.79 -5.08 0.12
N GLY A 209 2.63 -5.46 1.08
CA GLY A 209 4.09 -5.46 0.95
C GLY A 209 4.76 -4.13 1.28
N ALA A 210 4.00 -3.09 1.64
CA ALA A 210 4.56 -1.78 1.93
C ALA A 210 5.36 -1.76 3.24
N THR A 211 6.53 -1.12 3.22
CA THR A 211 7.30 -0.78 4.42
C THR A 211 6.96 0.62 4.94
N GLY A 212 6.47 1.49 4.06
CA GLY A 212 6.00 2.83 4.39
C GLY A 212 4.81 3.26 3.54
N ILE A 213 4.27 4.42 3.85
CA ILE A 213 3.14 5.03 3.14
C ILE A 213 3.43 6.47 2.78
N GLU A 214 2.79 6.94 1.72
CA GLU A 214 2.56 8.35 1.46
C GLU A 214 1.08 8.67 1.74
N ILE A 215 0.82 9.85 2.31
CA ILE A 215 -0.53 10.33 2.62
C ILE A 215 -0.71 11.80 2.22
N ASP A 216 -1.83 12.08 1.55
CA ASP A 216 -2.15 13.42 1.06
C ASP A 216 -2.80 14.27 2.14
N ILE A 217 -2.22 15.43 2.44
CA ILE A 217 -2.75 16.33 3.46
C ILE A 217 -3.49 17.51 2.83
N LYS A 218 -4.73 17.72 3.29
CA LYS A 218 -5.54 18.92 3.04
C LYS A 218 -6.01 19.54 4.35
N PHE A 219 -6.57 20.73 4.26
CA PHE A 219 -7.13 21.44 5.41
C PHE A 219 -8.63 21.65 5.24
N THR A 220 -9.35 21.49 6.34
CA THR A 220 -10.74 21.91 6.45
C THR A 220 -10.83 23.44 6.65
N LYS A 221 -12.05 23.99 6.54
CA LYS A 221 -12.34 25.42 6.75
C LYS A 221 -11.90 25.94 8.12
N ASP A 222 -12.06 25.11 9.14
CA ASP A 222 -11.65 25.37 10.53
C ASP A 222 -10.16 25.01 10.78
N GLY A 223 -9.42 24.68 9.72
CA GLY A 223 -7.98 24.52 9.74
C GLY A 223 -7.49 23.22 10.36
N VAL A 224 -8.29 22.15 10.31
CA VAL A 224 -7.94 20.79 10.74
C VAL A 224 -7.26 20.06 9.58
N PRO A 225 -6.03 19.51 9.75
CA PRO A 225 -5.38 18.70 8.74
C PRO A 225 -6.09 17.33 8.60
N ILE A 226 -6.48 16.99 7.39
CA ILE A 226 -7.19 15.76 7.02
C ILE A 226 -6.49 15.04 5.87
N LEU A 227 -6.75 13.75 5.73
CA LEU A 227 -6.25 12.94 4.62
C LEU A 227 -7.25 12.94 3.46
N TYR A 228 -6.89 13.60 2.36
CA TYR A 228 -7.72 13.65 1.14
C TYR A 228 -6.89 14.14 -0.04
N HIS A 229 -6.96 13.47 -1.19
CA HIS A 229 -6.10 13.81 -2.35
C HIS A 229 -6.66 14.98 -3.19
N ASP A 230 -7.93 14.89 -3.62
CA ASP A 230 -8.49 15.82 -4.60
C ASP A 230 -8.85 17.18 -3.97
N ASN A 231 -8.85 18.26 -4.76
CA ASN A 231 -9.25 19.58 -4.24
C ASN A 231 -10.75 19.66 -3.91
N LEU A 232 -11.57 18.91 -4.65
CA LEU A 232 -13.03 18.95 -4.56
C LEU A 232 -13.58 17.63 -4.00
N LEU A 233 -14.64 17.72 -3.20
CA LEU A 233 -15.51 16.58 -2.92
C LEU A 233 -16.09 16.06 -4.22
N ASN A 234 -15.88 14.77 -4.51
CA ASN A 234 -16.28 14.18 -5.78
C ASN A 234 -16.59 12.68 -5.64
N LEU A 235 -17.42 12.19 -6.56
CA LEU A 235 -17.93 10.81 -6.55
C LEU A 235 -16.87 9.74 -6.87
N ARG A 236 -15.63 10.11 -7.25
CA ARG A 236 -14.52 9.15 -7.32
C ARG A 236 -14.08 8.74 -5.92
N LEU A 237 -14.19 9.63 -4.93
CA LEU A 237 -13.64 9.42 -3.59
C LEU A 237 -14.70 9.19 -2.52
N ILE A 238 -15.91 9.72 -2.71
CA ILE A 238 -16.96 9.70 -1.69
C ILE A 238 -18.24 9.03 -2.18
N GLN A 239 -19.01 8.49 -1.25
CA GLN A 239 -20.38 8.08 -1.49
C GLN A 239 -21.26 9.30 -1.77
N LYS A 240 -22.24 9.13 -2.66
CA LYS A 240 -23.18 10.20 -3.02
C LYS A 240 -23.95 10.68 -1.79
N ASN A 241 -23.73 11.94 -1.39
CA ASN A 241 -24.34 12.55 -0.21
C ASN A 241 -24.90 13.96 -0.45
N GLY A 242 -24.84 14.47 -1.69
CA GLY A 242 -25.34 15.78 -2.08
C GLY A 242 -24.39 16.96 -1.79
N LEU A 243 -23.19 16.70 -1.26
CA LEU A 243 -22.15 17.72 -1.10
C LEU A 243 -21.20 17.72 -2.31
N GLU A 244 -20.76 18.91 -2.71
CA GLU A 244 -19.83 19.15 -3.82
C GLU A 244 -19.02 20.44 -3.58
N GLY A 245 -17.89 20.60 -4.25
CA GLY A 245 -17.05 21.78 -4.12
C GLY A 245 -15.78 21.56 -3.29
N PRO A 246 -14.99 22.62 -3.03
CA PRO A 246 -13.69 22.50 -2.39
C PRO A 246 -13.77 21.92 -0.97
N VAL A 247 -12.90 20.98 -0.66
CA VAL A 247 -12.86 20.33 0.67
C VAL A 247 -12.61 21.34 1.78
N GLU A 248 -11.81 22.38 1.48
CA GLU A 248 -11.47 23.46 2.40
C GLU A 248 -12.62 24.42 2.74
N GLU A 249 -13.78 24.31 2.07
CA GLU A 249 -14.97 25.10 2.40
C GLU A 249 -15.83 24.47 3.51
N TYR A 250 -15.49 23.26 3.94
CA TYR A 250 -16.21 22.50 4.96
C TYR A 250 -15.43 22.42 6.26
N THR A 251 -16.13 22.51 7.40
CA THR A 251 -15.52 22.22 8.70
C THR A 251 -15.29 20.72 8.87
N TYR A 252 -14.36 20.33 9.75
CA TYR A 252 -14.14 18.91 10.02
C TYR A 252 -15.42 18.22 10.54
N GLN A 253 -16.22 18.91 11.35
CA GLN A 253 -17.48 18.36 11.84
C GLN A 253 -18.46 18.03 10.71
N GLN A 254 -18.57 18.91 9.69
CA GLN A 254 -19.42 18.67 8.53
C GLN A 254 -18.94 17.44 7.75
N LEU A 255 -17.64 17.38 7.44
CA LEU A 255 -17.05 16.26 6.71
C LEU A 255 -17.21 14.93 7.45
N ASN A 256 -16.83 14.88 8.74
CA ASN A 256 -16.94 13.68 9.57
C ASN A 256 -18.39 13.19 9.73
N THR A 257 -19.37 14.10 9.73
CA THR A 257 -20.78 13.74 9.89
C THR A 257 -21.40 13.27 8.57
N LEU A 258 -21.19 14.03 7.49
CA LEU A 258 -21.97 13.91 6.26
C LEU A 258 -21.24 13.17 5.13
N VAL A 259 -19.91 13.07 5.20
CA VAL A 259 -19.09 12.47 4.14
C VAL A 259 -18.63 11.08 4.54
N ARG A 260 -18.81 10.14 3.62
CA ARG A 260 -18.18 8.82 3.67
C ARG A 260 -17.36 8.64 2.40
N LEU A 261 -16.16 8.12 2.55
CA LEU A 261 -15.36 7.64 1.44
C LEU A 261 -16.10 6.51 0.72
N VAL A 262 -15.68 6.18 -0.50
CA VAL A 262 -16.37 5.23 -1.39
C VAL A 262 -16.74 3.90 -0.70
N ASN A 263 -15.85 3.36 0.15
CA ASN A 263 -16.08 2.10 0.88
C ASN A 263 -16.68 2.30 2.29
N GLY A 264 -17.24 3.48 2.57
CA GLY A 264 -17.98 3.78 3.80
C GLY A 264 -17.13 4.27 4.96
N GLU A 265 -15.82 4.43 4.82
CA GLU A 265 -14.97 5.00 5.86
C GLU A 265 -15.18 6.52 6.01
N LYS A 266 -14.73 7.06 7.13
CA LYS A 266 -14.63 8.51 7.33
C LYS A 266 -13.35 9.04 6.71
N ILE A 267 -13.36 10.33 6.34
CA ILE A 267 -12.13 11.10 6.05
C ILE A 267 -11.38 11.25 7.39
N PRO A 268 -10.17 10.71 7.55
CA PRO A 268 -9.44 10.81 8.80
C PRO A 268 -8.69 12.13 8.92
N THR A 269 -8.47 12.57 10.15
CA THR A 269 -7.47 13.60 10.46
C THR A 269 -6.06 13.05 10.30
N LEU A 270 -5.09 13.95 10.11
CA LEU A 270 -3.67 13.58 10.13
C LEU A 270 -3.26 12.93 11.46
N GLU A 271 -3.84 13.37 12.57
CA GLU A 271 -3.54 12.82 13.89
C GLU A 271 -4.03 11.37 14.01
N GLU A 272 -5.24 11.06 13.56
CA GLU A 272 -5.76 9.68 13.55
C GLU A 272 -4.94 8.77 12.63
N ALA A 273 -4.48 9.29 11.48
CA ALA A 273 -3.64 8.55 10.55
C ALA A 273 -2.29 8.19 11.18
N LEU A 274 -1.57 9.16 11.74
CA LEU A 274 -0.28 8.93 12.40
C LEU A 274 -0.42 8.08 13.68
N GLU A 275 -1.54 8.20 14.41
CA GLU A 275 -1.86 7.30 15.51
C GLU A 275 -1.96 5.86 15.04
N THR A 276 -2.67 5.64 13.92
CA THR A 276 -2.85 4.32 13.34
C THR A 276 -1.51 3.74 12.88
N VAL A 277 -0.66 4.51 12.22
CA VAL A 277 0.70 4.06 11.86
C VAL A 277 1.52 3.68 13.09
N LEU A 278 1.53 4.55 14.11
CA LEU A 278 2.36 4.38 15.29
C LEU A 278 1.94 3.19 16.16
N THR A 279 0.63 2.92 16.25
CA THR A 279 0.09 1.96 17.23
C THR A 279 -0.41 0.68 16.61
N SER A 280 -0.74 0.69 15.31
CA SER A 280 -1.51 -0.38 14.69
C SER A 280 -0.80 -1.08 13.53
N THR A 281 0.32 -0.56 13.03
CA THR A 281 1.04 -1.15 11.89
C THR A 281 2.52 -1.36 12.19
N THR A 282 3.20 -2.10 11.31
CA THR A 282 4.66 -2.26 11.31
C THR A 282 5.38 -1.29 10.39
N LEU A 283 4.66 -0.33 9.79
CA LEU A 283 5.24 0.63 8.87
C LEU A 283 6.33 1.44 9.60
N ASN A 284 7.42 1.69 8.90
CA ASN A 284 8.58 2.41 9.41
C ASN A 284 8.81 3.77 8.73
N PHE A 285 7.99 4.11 7.74
CA PHE A 285 8.12 5.36 7.00
C PHE A 285 6.77 5.98 6.66
N VAL A 286 6.65 7.30 6.83
CA VAL A 286 5.50 8.10 6.40
C VAL A 286 6.00 9.34 5.65
N TRP A 287 5.58 9.45 4.40
CA TRP A 287 5.70 10.65 3.58
C TRP A 287 4.39 11.45 3.69
N LEU A 288 4.46 12.64 4.28
CA LEU A 288 3.36 13.58 4.35
C LEU A 288 3.35 14.45 3.10
N ASP A 289 2.55 14.11 2.10
CA ASP A 289 2.45 14.89 0.87
C ASP A 289 1.61 16.14 1.11
N THR A 290 2.27 17.30 1.06
CA THR A 290 1.65 18.59 1.25
C THR A 290 1.60 19.31 -0.09
N LYS A 291 0.43 19.37 -0.72
CA LYS A 291 0.22 20.01 -2.04
C LYS A 291 0.21 21.55 -2.00
N TYR A 292 0.87 22.17 -1.01
CA TYR A 292 0.35 23.29 -0.20
C TYR A 292 -0.16 24.56 -0.92
N ASP A 293 -1.32 24.98 -0.41
CA ASP A 293 -1.84 26.34 -0.22
C ASP A 293 -2.14 26.58 1.30
N GLY A 294 -1.57 25.77 2.22
CA GLY A 294 -1.99 25.67 3.63
C GLY A 294 -0.89 25.81 4.71
N PRO A 295 -1.26 25.89 6.01
CA PRO A 295 -0.35 26.19 7.12
C PRO A 295 0.59 25.02 7.48
N MET A 296 1.82 25.06 6.96
CA MET A 296 2.83 24.00 7.15
C MET A 296 3.28 23.86 8.62
N ASP A 297 3.20 24.90 9.43
CA ASP A 297 3.50 24.90 10.87
C ASP A 297 2.59 23.94 11.65
N LYS A 298 1.32 23.81 11.26
CA LYS A 298 0.39 22.83 11.85
C LYS A 298 0.81 21.39 11.55
N VAL A 299 1.22 21.12 10.30
CA VAL A 299 1.75 19.79 9.91
C VAL A 299 3.06 19.49 10.63
N GLN A 300 3.94 20.50 10.73
CA GLN A 300 5.20 20.42 11.47
C GLN A 300 4.98 20.04 12.94
N ALA A 301 4.05 20.72 13.63
CA ALA A 301 3.76 20.46 15.03
C ALA A 301 3.26 19.03 15.27
N ILE A 302 2.35 18.54 14.41
CA ILE A 302 1.85 17.16 14.47
C ILE A 302 2.98 16.17 14.17
N GLN A 303 3.78 16.41 13.13
CA GLN A 303 4.93 15.56 12.78
C GLN A 303 5.90 15.44 13.97
N GLN A 304 6.31 16.56 14.57
CA GLN A 304 7.26 16.57 15.68
C GLN A 304 6.72 15.80 16.89
N ARG A 305 5.45 16.01 17.25
CA ARG A 305 4.81 15.27 18.35
C ARG A 305 4.78 13.77 18.10
N PHE A 306 4.44 13.32 16.89
CA PHE A 306 4.42 11.89 16.56
C PHE A 306 5.81 11.28 16.45
N ARG A 307 6.82 12.04 16.01
CA ARG A 307 8.22 11.62 16.06
C ARG A 307 8.70 11.40 17.50
N GLN A 308 8.39 12.31 18.42
CA GLN A 308 8.70 12.14 19.84
C GLN A 308 8.02 10.92 20.43
N ARG A 309 6.74 10.69 20.09
CA ARG A 309 6.00 9.49 20.51
C ARG A 309 6.59 8.20 19.93
N ALA A 310 7.04 8.20 18.68
CA ALA A 310 7.74 7.07 18.08
C ALA A 310 9.01 6.72 18.84
N ILE A 311 9.83 7.73 19.17
CA ILE A 311 11.04 7.55 20.00
C ILE A 311 10.68 6.99 21.38
N ALA A 312 9.68 7.56 22.06
CA ALA A 312 9.24 7.10 23.38
C ALA A 312 8.73 5.65 23.36
N SER A 313 8.07 5.25 22.28
CA SER A 313 7.58 3.88 22.04
C SER A 313 8.61 2.94 21.41
N ARG A 314 9.87 3.38 21.25
CA ARG A 314 10.95 2.61 20.59
C ARG A 314 10.58 2.09 19.20
N ARG A 315 9.75 2.84 18.48
CA ARG A 315 9.35 2.56 17.11
C ARG A 315 10.38 3.15 16.17
N ASP A 316 10.93 2.30 15.31
CA ASP A 316 11.62 2.76 14.11
C ASP A 316 10.56 3.29 13.13
N LEU A 317 10.27 4.59 13.23
CA LEU A 317 9.28 5.28 12.42
C LEU A 317 9.80 6.66 12.03
N ARG A 318 10.07 6.83 10.74
CA ARG A 318 10.46 8.09 10.14
C ARG A 318 9.25 8.77 9.51
N ILE A 319 9.00 10.02 9.90
CA ILE A 319 7.91 10.85 9.37
C ILE A 319 8.56 12.07 8.74
N VAL A 320 8.32 12.30 7.45
CA VAL A 320 8.88 13.43 6.68
C VAL A 320 7.77 14.24 6.03
N ILE A 321 7.97 15.55 5.88
CA ILE A 321 7.11 16.40 5.04
C ILE A 321 7.67 16.41 3.62
N GLY A 322 6.83 16.07 2.65
CA GLY A 322 7.13 16.16 1.23
C GLY A 322 6.99 17.60 0.74
N LEU A 323 7.96 18.02 -0.08
CA LEU A 323 8.07 19.36 -0.64
C LEU A 323 7.97 19.27 -2.18
N PRO A 324 6.74 19.23 -2.75
CA PRO A 324 6.50 19.02 -4.17
C PRO A 324 6.78 20.23 -5.07
N THR A 325 6.67 21.46 -4.55
CA THR A 325 6.86 22.70 -5.35
C THR A 325 7.78 23.69 -4.65
N THR A 326 8.26 24.71 -5.38
CA THR A 326 9.14 25.76 -4.84
C THR A 326 8.48 26.54 -3.71
N GLN A 327 7.16 26.72 -3.78
CA GLN A 327 6.38 27.34 -2.72
C GLN A 327 6.46 26.53 -1.40
N ALA A 328 6.72 25.20 -1.43
CA ALA A 328 6.85 24.33 -0.25
C ALA A 328 8.16 24.63 0.41
N ALA A 329 9.18 24.69 -0.46
CA ALA A 329 10.53 24.95 -0.09
C ALA A 329 10.58 26.30 0.61
N ASP A 330 9.86 27.30 0.10
CA ASP A 330 9.73 28.61 0.72
C ASP A 330 8.94 28.58 2.04
N ALA A 331 7.80 27.88 2.09
CA ALA A 331 7.05 27.68 3.33
C ALA A 331 7.90 26.99 4.41
N TYR A 332 8.64 25.95 4.06
CA TYR A 332 9.58 25.25 4.94
C TYR A 332 10.71 26.17 5.41
N ARG A 333 11.32 26.95 4.51
CA ARG A 333 12.37 27.92 4.86
C ARG A 333 11.89 28.95 5.89
N ALA A 334 10.61 29.32 5.82
CA ALA A 334 9.96 30.26 6.74
C ALA A 334 9.57 29.65 8.10
N LEU A 335 9.58 28.33 8.25
CA LEU A 335 9.25 27.68 9.54
C LEU A 335 10.28 27.98 10.62
N ALA A 336 9.77 28.21 11.83
CA ALA A 336 10.58 28.19 13.04
C ALA A 336 11.04 26.74 13.32
N ASN A 337 12.25 26.59 13.88
CA ASN A 337 12.83 25.28 14.23
C ASN A 337 12.86 24.26 13.07
N LYS A 338 12.98 24.72 11.82
CA LYS A 338 12.97 23.87 10.62
C LYS A 338 14.09 22.83 10.60
N GLU A 339 15.20 23.09 11.29
CA GLU A 339 16.35 22.21 11.45
C GLU A 339 15.96 20.89 12.15
N ASN A 340 14.90 20.91 12.96
CA ASN A 340 14.35 19.74 13.65
C ASN A 340 13.17 19.10 12.91
N THR A 341 12.91 19.49 11.66
CA THR A 341 11.79 19.02 10.84
C THR A 341 12.31 18.27 9.62
N PRO A 342 12.36 16.93 9.68
CA PRO A 342 12.72 16.12 8.53
C PRO A 342 11.78 16.37 7.35
N VAL A 343 12.39 16.62 6.20
CA VAL A 343 11.72 16.81 4.92
C VAL A 343 12.29 15.90 3.85
N LEU A 344 11.51 15.73 2.81
CA LEU A 344 11.86 15.10 1.54
C LEU A 344 11.58 16.13 0.44
N SER A 345 12.47 16.25 -0.52
CA SER A 345 12.29 17.16 -1.65
C SER A 345 12.03 16.40 -2.94
N GLU A 346 10.98 16.78 -3.65
CA GLU A 346 10.62 16.20 -4.95
C GLU A 346 11.15 17.01 -6.13
N LEU A 347 11.82 18.13 -5.81
CA LEU A 347 12.41 19.06 -6.74
C LEU A 347 13.80 18.55 -7.19
N ASP A 348 14.54 19.38 -7.92
CA ASP A 348 15.88 19.03 -8.35
C ASP A 348 16.88 18.88 -7.19
N THR A 349 18.05 18.32 -7.51
CA THR A 349 19.11 18.07 -6.53
C THR A 349 19.69 19.36 -5.93
N ALA A 350 19.67 20.48 -6.66
CA ALA A 350 20.19 21.75 -6.15
C ALA A 350 19.27 22.32 -5.07
N ILE A 351 17.96 22.32 -5.30
CA ILE A 351 16.97 22.73 -4.30
C ILE A 351 17.02 21.78 -3.11
N THR A 352 17.08 20.47 -3.34
CA THR A 352 17.19 19.45 -2.28
C THR A 352 18.37 19.73 -1.34
N ARG A 353 19.55 20.05 -1.91
CA ARG A 353 20.74 20.44 -1.14
C ARG A 353 20.55 21.76 -0.40
N SER A 354 19.93 22.76 -1.03
CA SER A 354 19.66 24.06 -0.41
C SER A 354 18.75 23.98 0.81
N LEU A 355 17.89 22.95 0.86
CA LEU A 355 16.97 22.68 1.97
C LEU A 355 17.59 21.81 3.06
N ASP A 356 18.81 21.31 2.86
CA ASP A 356 19.40 20.17 3.59
C ASP A 356 18.44 18.97 3.73
N ALA A 357 17.60 18.73 2.71
CA ALA A 357 16.62 17.67 2.74
C ALA A 357 17.29 16.29 2.65
N ARG A 358 17.20 15.48 3.70
CA ARG A 358 17.85 14.15 3.79
C ARG A 358 17.32 13.12 2.79
N ILE A 359 16.24 13.43 2.07
CA ILE A 359 15.68 12.59 1.03
C ILE A 359 15.45 13.41 -0.23
N TRP A 360 15.88 12.87 -1.36
CA TRP A 360 15.52 13.33 -2.70
C TRP A 360 14.54 12.34 -3.32
N ALA A 361 13.46 12.82 -3.94
CA ALA A 361 12.47 11.95 -4.56
C ALA A 361 12.04 12.52 -5.91
N PRO A 362 12.80 12.33 -7.00
CA PRO A 362 12.38 12.78 -8.31
C PRO A 362 11.20 11.97 -8.84
N ARG A 363 10.42 12.59 -9.72
CA ARG A 363 9.40 11.88 -10.50
C ARG A 363 10.05 10.90 -11.49
N TRP A 364 9.45 9.72 -11.66
CA TRP A 364 9.98 8.65 -12.51
C TRP A 364 10.08 9.03 -13.99
N THR A 365 9.24 9.96 -14.46
CA THR A 365 9.22 10.42 -15.86
C THR A 365 10.47 11.21 -16.27
N LEU A 366 11.35 11.54 -15.33
CA LEU A 366 12.69 12.07 -15.61
C LEU A 366 13.71 10.96 -15.91
N GLY A 367 13.28 9.70 -15.89
CA GLY A 367 14.12 8.53 -16.08
C GLY A 367 14.94 8.15 -14.83
N PRO A 368 15.84 7.16 -14.97
CA PRO A 368 16.57 6.59 -13.83
C PRO A 368 17.55 7.54 -13.13
N GLN A 369 17.99 8.62 -13.80
CA GLN A 369 18.87 9.66 -13.24
C GLN A 369 20.10 9.09 -12.50
N LEU A 370 20.72 8.04 -13.05
CA LEU A 370 21.70 7.20 -12.34
C LEU A 370 22.88 7.98 -11.74
N GLU A 371 23.38 9.00 -12.44
CA GLU A 371 24.47 9.83 -11.95
C GLU A 371 24.04 10.68 -10.74
N GLN A 372 22.88 11.32 -10.83
CA GLN A 372 22.32 12.13 -9.75
C GLN A 372 21.96 11.27 -8.53
N VAL A 373 21.36 10.09 -8.76
CA VAL A 373 21.05 9.12 -7.70
C VAL A 373 22.32 8.75 -6.94
N ARG A 374 23.37 8.32 -7.64
CA ARG A 374 24.65 7.97 -7.02
C ARG A 374 25.30 9.15 -6.30
N ALA A 375 25.25 10.34 -6.87
CA ALA A 375 25.81 11.54 -6.25
C ALA A 375 25.09 11.88 -4.93
N MET A 376 23.75 11.84 -4.91
CA MET A 376 22.95 12.12 -3.72
C MET A 376 23.15 11.05 -2.64
N GLN A 377 23.28 9.78 -3.02
CA GLN A 377 23.60 8.69 -2.10
C GLN A 377 25.02 8.81 -1.52
N ALA A 378 26.00 9.22 -2.33
CA ALA A 378 27.36 9.48 -1.86
C ALA A 378 27.43 10.64 -0.84
N GLU A 379 26.47 11.56 -0.88
CA GLU A 379 26.25 12.60 0.14
C GLU A 379 25.51 12.09 1.40
N GLY A 380 25.17 10.80 1.45
CA GLY A 380 24.41 10.20 2.55
C GLY A 380 22.92 10.53 2.54
N ARG A 381 22.37 10.94 1.39
CA ARG A 381 20.92 11.17 1.21
C ARG A 381 20.23 9.90 0.73
N THR A 382 19.03 9.66 1.22
CA THR A 382 18.16 8.62 0.68
C THR A 382 17.53 9.11 -0.62
N VAL A 383 17.37 8.24 -1.62
CA VAL A 383 16.77 8.60 -2.90
C VAL A 383 15.60 7.70 -3.23
N PHE A 384 14.40 8.27 -3.36
CA PHE A 384 13.20 7.55 -3.79
C PHE A 384 12.79 7.93 -5.20
N VAL A 385 11.85 7.20 -5.80
CA VAL A 385 11.23 7.58 -7.07
C VAL A 385 9.71 7.45 -6.99
N TRP A 386 8.97 8.35 -7.63
CA TRP A 386 7.50 8.38 -7.57
C TRP A 386 6.81 8.90 -8.84
N THR A 387 5.50 8.72 -9.02
CA THR A 387 4.74 7.53 -8.58
C THR A 387 4.85 6.51 -9.72
N LEU A 388 5.44 5.36 -9.44
CA LEU A 388 5.79 4.37 -10.46
C LEU A 388 4.81 3.20 -10.43
N ASP A 389 3.90 3.16 -11.40
CA ASP A 389 2.81 2.16 -11.47
C ASP A 389 2.93 1.20 -12.66
N GLU A 390 3.82 1.45 -13.62
CA GLU A 390 3.95 0.56 -14.78
C GLU A 390 4.80 -0.66 -14.38
N PRO A 391 4.26 -1.90 -14.43
CA PRO A 391 5.00 -3.13 -14.14
C PRO A 391 6.41 -3.23 -14.72
N LYS A 392 6.58 -2.96 -16.01
CA LYS A 392 7.86 -3.01 -16.72
C LYS A 392 8.84 -1.98 -16.19
N PHE A 393 8.37 -0.77 -15.88
CA PHE A 393 9.25 0.25 -15.30
C PHE A 393 9.55 -0.03 -13.82
N ILE A 394 8.63 -0.61 -13.05
CA ILE A 394 8.92 -1.08 -11.68
C ILE A 394 10.06 -2.11 -11.72
N GLU A 395 9.94 -3.13 -12.59
CA GLU A 395 10.98 -4.14 -12.77
C GLU A 395 12.31 -3.52 -13.19
N GLN A 396 12.28 -2.70 -14.24
CA GLN A 396 13.47 -2.03 -14.76
C GLN A 396 14.15 -1.18 -13.68
N PHE A 397 13.40 -0.40 -12.91
CA PHE A 397 14.00 0.44 -11.87
C PHE A 397 14.56 -0.42 -10.75
N ILE A 398 13.92 -1.52 -10.35
CA ILE A 398 14.48 -2.39 -9.32
C ILE A 398 15.80 -3.05 -9.77
N GLN A 399 15.89 -3.45 -11.04
CA GLN A 399 17.06 -4.14 -11.60
C GLN A 399 18.21 -3.19 -12.00
N GLU A 400 17.87 -2.05 -12.60
CA GLU A 400 18.84 -1.17 -13.27
C GLU A 400 19.16 0.11 -12.48
N SER A 401 18.29 0.50 -11.55
CA SER A 401 18.45 1.75 -10.81
C SER A 401 18.85 1.50 -9.36
N ASN A 402 19.62 2.43 -8.82
CA ASN A 402 20.08 2.39 -7.43
C ASN A 402 19.16 3.18 -6.50
N PHE A 403 17.87 3.40 -6.83
CA PHE A 403 16.97 4.05 -5.88
C PHE A 403 16.88 3.23 -4.58
N ASP A 404 16.75 3.93 -3.45
CA ASP A 404 16.58 3.33 -2.12
C ASP A 404 15.11 2.93 -1.86
N GLY A 405 14.20 3.29 -2.76
CA GLY A 405 12.78 2.97 -2.64
C GLY A 405 11.92 3.49 -3.77
N ILE A 406 10.73 2.90 -3.90
CA ILE A 406 9.72 3.26 -4.91
C ILE A 406 8.42 3.59 -4.19
N LEU A 407 7.81 4.72 -4.60
CA LEU A 407 6.42 5.04 -4.31
C LEU A 407 5.53 4.54 -5.45
N SER A 408 4.55 3.69 -5.13
CA SER A 408 3.67 3.06 -6.12
C SER A 408 2.26 2.84 -5.57
N ASN A 409 1.26 2.83 -6.46
CA ASN A 409 -0.06 2.28 -6.17
C ASN A 409 -0.06 0.75 -6.14
N TYR A 410 0.96 0.11 -6.73
CA TYR A 410 1.11 -1.33 -6.85
C TYR A 410 2.24 -1.83 -5.94
N SER A 411 2.16 -1.51 -4.64
CA SER A 411 3.14 -1.99 -3.65
C SER A 411 3.33 -3.52 -3.65
N PRO A 412 2.32 -4.37 -3.94
CA PRO A 412 2.55 -5.81 -4.05
C PRO A 412 3.51 -6.18 -5.19
N LEU A 413 3.46 -5.43 -6.30
CA LEU A 413 4.33 -5.67 -7.44
C LEU A 413 5.76 -5.19 -7.18
N VAL A 414 5.90 -4.02 -6.55
CA VAL A 414 7.21 -3.55 -6.06
C VAL A 414 7.80 -4.55 -5.08
N ALA A 415 7.00 -5.08 -4.15
CA ALA A 415 7.42 -6.11 -3.20
C ALA A 415 7.86 -7.40 -3.91
N TYR A 416 7.08 -7.89 -4.88
CA TYR A 416 7.47 -9.04 -5.69
C TYR A 416 8.85 -8.83 -6.31
N TYR A 417 9.00 -7.78 -7.14
CA TYR A 417 10.23 -7.54 -7.88
C TYR A 417 11.42 -7.33 -6.94
N HIS A 418 11.26 -6.55 -5.86
CA HIS A 418 12.33 -6.33 -4.90
C HIS A 418 12.78 -7.65 -4.23
N TYR A 419 11.83 -8.46 -3.74
CA TYR A 419 12.18 -9.67 -3.00
C TYR A 419 12.72 -10.80 -3.88
N VAL A 420 12.33 -10.85 -5.16
CA VAL A 420 12.87 -11.83 -6.11
C VAL A 420 14.13 -11.36 -6.82
N ASP A 421 14.44 -10.07 -6.81
CA ASP A 421 15.68 -9.52 -7.39
C ASP A 421 16.95 -10.09 -6.72
N GLN A 422 18.05 -10.18 -7.48
CA GLN A 422 19.34 -10.72 -7.04
C GLN A 422 20.53 -9.89 -7.52
#